data_AF-A0A2P6FBS0-F1
#
_entry.id   AF-A0A2P6FBS0-F1
#
_cell.length_a   1.000
_cell.length_b   1.000
_cell.length_c   1.000
_cell.angle_alpha   90.00
_cell.angle_beta   90.00
_cell.angle_gamma   90.00
#
_symmetry.space_group_name_H-M   'P 1'
#
loop_
_entity.id
_entity.type
_entity.pdbx_description
1 polymer ?
#
loop_
_entity_poly.entity_id
_entity_poly.type
_entity_poly.pdbx_seq_one_letter_code
_entity_poly.pdbx_strand_id
1 'polypeptide(L)'
;MANVVRYQEPYLTDIKTKLDQKQIETDLEDDWLIVKGKASHGSLPERGINAALVTLATYAEFTTDSPIANFVKKHLYNDFNFKQIFSTMKDDTGLLIVNNGIVEINAEKTRLTLNMRVPISYHLKDVEAPLTAELSKYHLQLAIISSKKPIHMPLDSPMIKNIMQVYRDVTGDHDAKPVAIGGGTYAKAMPNCVTFGAEFDINESTMYAYNEYVKISDLQKMLEIYTKAIPLLTTK
;
A
#
# COMPACT_ATOMS: atom_id res chain seq x y z
N MET A 1 0.07 -3.43 -7.07
CA MET A 1 -0.22 -2.21 -7.87
C MET A 1 -0.13 -2.58 -9.32
N ALA A 2 -1.06 -2.13 -10.17
CA ALA A 2 -0.98 -2.34 -11.61
C ALA A 2 0.20 -1.53 -12.19
N ASN A 3 1.23 -2.23 -12.65
CA ASN A 3 2.46 -1.67 -13.20
C ASN A 3 2.41 -1.54 -14.72
N VAL A 4 1.55 -2.30 -15.40
CA VAL A 4 1.28 -2.15 -16.84
C VAL A 4 -0.23 -2.26 -17.04
N VAL A 5 -0.82 -1.36 -17.82
CA VAL A 5 -2.21 -1.47 -18.28
C VAL A 5 -2.28 -1.26 -19.78
N ARG A 6 -3.30 -1.87 -20.38
CA ARG A 6 -3.66 -1.70 -21.78
C ARG A 6 -4.92 -0.86 -21.84
N TYR A 7 -4.89 0.20 -22.63
CA TYR A 7 -5.99 1.11 -22.84
C TYR A 7 -6.33 1.17 -24.33
N GLN A 8 -7.62 1.12 -24.64
CA GLN A 8 -8.15 1.34 -25.98
C GLN A 8 -9.25 2.39 -25.85
N GLU A 9 -9.41 3.21 -26.89
CA GLU A 9 -10.44 4.24 -27.18
C GLU A 9 -11.51 4.56 -26.13
N PRO A 10 -12.01 5.82 -26.04
CA PRO A 10 -11.75 6.99 -26.89
C PRO A 10 -10.48 7.80 -26.53
N TYR A 11 -10.18 8.92 -27.22
CA TYR A 11 -9.11 9.86 -26.84
C TYR A 11 -7.68 9.28 -26.75
N LEU A 12 -7.39 8.18 -27.44
CA LEU A 12 -6.13 7.44 -27.30
C LEU A 12 -4.89 8.34 -27.52
N THR A 13 -4.86 9.10 -28.62
CA THR A 13 -3.76 10.03 -28.95
C THR A 13 -3.63 11.17 -27.94
N ASP A 14 -4.76 11.72 -27.48
CA ASP A 14 -4.77 12.82 -26.51
C ASP A 14 -4.30 12.37 -25.14
N ILE A 15 -4.75 11.19 -24.69
CA ILE A 15 -4.33 10.56 -23.44
C ILE A 15 -2.84 10.23 -23.50
N LYS A 16 -2.35 9.64 -24.59
CA LYS A 16 -0.92 9.39 -24.77
C LYS A 16 -0.11 10.68 -24.63
N THR A 17 -0.52 11.74 -25.33
CA THR A 17 0.16 13.04 -25.28
C THR A 17 0.22 13.59 -23.85
N LYS A 18 -0.87 13.48 -23.07
CA LYS A 18 -0.91 13.89 -21.67
C LYS A 18 -0.03 13.03 -20.76
N LEU A 19 0.03 11.72 -20.99
CA LEU A 19 0.88 10.81 -20.24
C LEU A 19 2.36 11.08 -20.52
N ASP A 20 2.73 11.31 -21.77
CA ASP A 20 4.10 11.68 -22.17
C ASP A 20 4.52 13.00 -21.50
N GLN A 21 3.63 14.01 -21.46
CA GLN A 21 3.87 15.27 -20.73
C GLN A 21 4.08 15.07 -19.22
N LYS A 22 3.44 14.05 -18.63
CA LYS A 22 3.62 13.65 -17.22
C LYS A 22 4.84 12.73 -17.03
N GLN A 23 5.65 12.51 -18.08
CA GLN A 23 6.82 11.61 -18.09
C GLN A 23 6.46 10.17 -17.71
N ILE A 24 5.26 9.72 -18.09
CA ILE A 24 4.83 8.32 -17.95
C ILE A 24 5.26 7.58 -19.21
N GLU A 25 5.91 6.42 -19.04
CA GLU A 25 6.33 5.59 -20.17
C GLU A 25 5.09 4.99 -20.86
N THR A 26 4.98 5.21 -22.17
CA THR A 26 3.88 4.68 -22.98
C THR A 26 4.39 4.09 -24.29
N ASP A 27 3.75 3.02 -24.74
CA ASP A 27 3.96 2.41 -26.06
C ASP A 27 2.64 2.26 -26.79
N LEU A 28 2.70 2.16 -28.12
CA LEU A 28 1.56 1.81 -28.97
C LEU A 28 1.80 0.42 -29.56
N GLU A 29 0.86 -0.48 -29.32
CA GLU A 29 0.83 -1.82 -29.90
C GLU A 29 -0.54 -2.03 -30.56
N ASP A 30 -0.58 -2.12 -31.89
CA ASP A 30 -1.82 -2.10 -32.68
C ASP A 30 -2.69 -0.88 -32.31
N ASP A 31 -3.95 -1.12 -31.91
CA ASP A 31 -4.90 -0.10 -31.45
C ASP A 31 -4.89 0.09 -29.93
N TRP A 32 -3.86 -0.39 -29.24
CA TRP A 32 -3.72 -0.30 -27.78
C TRP A 32 -2.62 0.65 -27.36
N LEU A 33 -2.95 1.51 -26.40
CA LEU A 33 -2.00 2.26 -25.61
C LEU A 33 -1.56 1.41 -24.42
N ILE A 34 -0.27 1.07 -24.38
CA ILE A 34 0.36 0.40 -23.26
C ILE A 34 0.90 1.49 -22.33
N VAL A 35 0.42 1.52 -21.09
CA VAL A 35 0.88 2.49 -20.08
C VAL A 35 1.69 1.76 -19.03
N LYS A 36 2.93 2.18 -18.84
CA LYS A 36 3.87 1.58 -17.89
C LYS A 36 4.06 2.50 -16.69
N GLY A 37 3.71 1.97 -15.54
CA GLY A 37 3.91 2.59 -14.24
C GLY A 37 5.18 2.06 -13.56
N LYS A 38 5.27 2.30 -12.25
CA LYS A 38 6.37 1.86 -11.40
C LYS A 38 5.79 1.04 -10.25
N ALA A 39 6.21 -0.21 -10.14
CA ALA A 39 5.77 -1.10 -9.06
C ALA A 39 6.31 -0.64 -7.69
N SER A 40 5.53 -0.85 -6.64
CA SER A 40 5.95 -0.67 -5.24
C SER A 40 5.12 -1.56 -4.30
N HIS A 41 5.64 -1.78 -3.07
CA HIS A 41 4.90 -2.46 -2.02
C HIS A 41 3.56 -1.76 -1.75
N GLY A 42 2.46 -2.52 -1.60
CA GLY A 42 1.12 -1.94 -1.42
C GLY A 42 0.89 -1.17 -0.11
N SER A 43 1.86 -1.16 0.81
CA SER A 43 1.87 -0.29 2.00
C SER A 43 2.69 1.00 1.81
N LEU A 44 3.38 1.13 0.68
CA LEU A 44 4.19 2.29 0.28
C LEU A 44 3.80 2.70 -1.16
N PRO A 45 2.50 2.90 -1.44
CA PRO A 45 2.03 3.19 -2.79
C PRO A 45 2.63 4.49 -3.36
N GLU A 46 3.04 5.43 -2.51
CA GLU A 46 3.66 6.70 -2.88
C GLU A 46 5.01 6.57 -3.58
N ARG A 47 5.67 5.40 -3.48
CA ARG A 47 6.96 5.13 -4.13
C ARG A 47 6.83 4.66 -5.57
N GLY A 48 5.63 4.30 -6.00
CA GLY A 48 5.33 3.79 -7.32
C GLY A 48 4.45 4.73 -8.13
N ILE A 49 4.16 4.33 -9.37
CA ILE A 49 3.23 4.99 -10.28
C ILE A 49 2.20 3.96 -10.70
N ASN A 50 0.93 4.16 -10.35
CA ASN A 50 -0.12 3.20 -10.66
C ASN A 50 -0.61 3.48 -12.07
N ALA A 51 -0.25 2.60 -13.01
CA ALA A 51 -0.55 2.78 -14.42
C ALA A 51 -2.07 2.90 -14.68
N ALA A 52 -2.89 2.16 -13.93
CA ALA A 52 -4.34 2.23 -14.04
C ALA A 52 -4.90 3.57 -13.54
N LEU A 53 -4.44 4.05 -12.37
CA LEU A 53 -4.95 5.28 -11.79
C LEU A 53 -4.56 6.52 -12.61
N VAL A 54 -3.31 6.58 -13.11
CA VAL A 54 -2.88 7.70 -13.95
C VAL A 54 -3.63 7.71 -15.28
N THR A 55 -3.91 6.55 -15.86
CA THR A 55 -4.69 6.43 -17.10
C THR A 55 -6.13 6.90 -16.88
N LEU A 56 -6.81 6.41 -15.83
CA LEU A 56 -8.19 6.82 -15.52
C LEU A 56 -8.31 8.30 -15.15
N ALA A 57 -7.36 8.83 -14.37
CA ALA A 57 -7.37 10.24 -14.03
C ALA A 57 -7.17 11.13 -15.26
N THR A 58 -6.32 10.71 -16.19
CA THR A 58 -6.10 11.40 -17.47
C THR A 58 -7.32 11.30 -18.37
N TYR A 59 -7.97 10.13 -18.45
CA TYR A 59 -9.24 9.95 -19.17
C TYR A 59 -10.33 10.91 -18.68
N ALA A 60 -10.46 11.08 -17.35
CA ALA A 60 -11.39 12.03 -16.74
C ALA A 60 -11.02 13.52 -16.94
N GLU A 61 -9.94 13.85 -17.66
CA GLU A 61 -9.69 15.21 -18.18
C GLU A 61 -10.49 15.49 -19.45
N PHE A 62 -10.92 14.47 -20.20
CA PHE A 62 -11.58 14.60 -21.50
C PHE A 62 -13.09 14.33 -21.47
N THR A 63 -13.58 13.60 -20.48
CA THR A 63 -15.00 13.30 -20.32
C THR A 63 -15.38 13.16 -18.85
N THR A 64 -16.65 13.43 -18.55
CA THR A 64 -17.27 13.20 -17.25
C THR A 64 -18.16 11.96 -17.23
N ASP A 65 -18.28 11.24 -18.35
CA ASP A 65 -19.27 10.16 -18.53
C ASP A 65 -18.82 8.83 -17.91
N SER A 66 -17.65 8.81 -17.27
CA SER A 66 -17.13 7.66 -16.54
C SER A 66 -17.10 7.93 -15.04
N PRO A 67 -18.10 7.43 -14.28
CA PRO A 67 -18.14 7.66 -12.84
C PRO A 67 -16.92 7.11 -12.10
N ILE A 68 -16.38 5.96 -12.54
CA ILE A 68 -15.16 5.39 -11.98
C ILE A 68 -13.93 6.25 -12.24
N ALA A 69 -13.77 6.81 -13.44
CA ALA A 69 -12.65 7.69 -13.77
C ALA A 69 -12.72 8.99 -12.96
N ASN A 70 -13.92 9.56 -12.81
CA ASN A 70 -14.14 10.74 -11.97
C ASN A 70 -13.83 10.47 -10.49
N PHE A 71 -14.27 9.33 -9.95
CA PHE A 71 -13.93 8.93 -8.60
C PHE A 71 -12.41 8.76 -8.42
N VAL A 72 -11.75 8.09 -9.37
CA VAL A 72 -10.29 7.92 -9.35
C VAL A 72 -9.57 9.26 -9.37
N LYS A 73 -9.92 10.14 -10.32
CA LYS A 73 -9.33 11.47 -10.45
C LYS A 73 -9.46 12.28 -9.17
N LYS A 74 -10.62 12.22 -8.52
CA LYS A 74 -10.88 13.02 -7.31
C LYS A 74 -10.27 12.42 -6.05
N HIS A 75 -10.31 11.09 -5.87
CA HIS A 75 -10.05 10.47 -4.57
C HIS A 75 -8.87 9.49 -4.54
N LEU A 76 -8.35 9.02 -5.67
CA LEU A 76 -7.31 7.96 -5.68
C LEU A 76 -6.02 8.37 -6.40
N TYR A 77 -6.11 9.22 -7.43
CA TYR A 77 -4.93 9.64 -8.17
C TYR A 77 -4.11 10.63 -7.34
N ASN A 78 -2.88 10.24 -7.00
CA ASN A 78 -1.97 10.96 -6.09
C ASN A 78 -2.55 11.21 -4.68
N ASP A 79 -3.56 10.43 -4.28
CA ASP A 79 -4.11 10.41 -2.93
C ASP A 79 -4.03 8.99 -2.36
N PHE A 80 -3.02 8.78 -1.50
CA PHE A 80 -2.72 7.48 -0.91
C PHE A 80 -3.42 7.23 0.43
N ASN A 81 -4.26 8.17 0.87
CA ASN A 81 -4.91 8.10 2.16
C ASN A 81 -6.35 8.61 2.17
N PHE A 82 -6.94 8.80 0.98
CA PHE A 82 -8.30 9.31 0.82
C PHE A 82 -8.53 10.59 1.62
N LYS A 83 -7.60 11.55 1.57
CA LYS A 83 -7.65 12.80 2.36
C LYS A 83 -8.98 13.53 2.27
N GLN A 84 -9.67 13.45 1.14
CA GLN A 84 -10.98 14.12 0.96
C GLN A 84 -12.13 13.42 1.70
N ILE A 85 -11.99 12.13 2.04
CA ILE A 85 -13.00 11.34 2.74
C ILE A 85 -12.61 11.16 4.22
N PHE A 86 -11.31 10.94 4.48
CA PHE A 86 -10.76 10.55 5.78
C PHE A 86 -9.65 11.50 6.24
N SER A 87 -9.87 12.82 6.10
CA SER A 87 -8.88 13.86 6.42
C SER A 87 -8.29 13.78 7.82
N THR A 88 -9.02 13.21 8.79
CA THR A 88 -8.63 13.11 10.20
C THR A 88 -8.31 11.68 10.65
N MET A 89 -8.31 10.68 9.74
CA MET A 89 -8.09 9.28 10.11
C MET A 89 -6.60 8.99 10.36
N LYS A 90 -6.17 9.19 11.61
CA LYS A 90 -4.79 9.04 12.06
C LYS A 90 -4.73 8.68 13.54
N ASP A 91 -3.78 7.82 13.91
CA ASP A 91 -3.33 7.63 15.29
C ASP A 91 -1.81 7.37 15.36
N ASP A 92 -1.32 6.87 16.50
CA ASP A 92 0.10 6.56 16.73
C ASP A 92 0.62 5.44 15.82
N THR A 93 -0.26 4.65 15.20
CA THR A 93 0.07 3.63 14.19
C THR A 93 0.12 4.16 12.76
N GLY A 94 -0.21 5.44 12.56
CA GLY A 94 -0.07 6.15 11.30
C GLY A 94 -1.40 6.66 10.73
N LEU A 95 -1.35 7.06 9.46
CA LEU A 95 -2.50 7.47 8.66
C LEU A 95 -3.14 6.25 7.99
N LEU A 96 -4.38 6.39 7.52
CA LEU A 96 -4.96 5.46 6.55
C LEU A 96 -4.04 5.35 5.32
N ILE A 97 -3.78 4.14 4.84
CA ILE A 97 -3.07 3.91 3.57
C ILE A 97 -4.01 3.18 2.62
N VAL A 98 -4.08 3.65 1.38
CA VAL A 98 -4.95 3.12 0.33
C VAL A 98 -4.08 2.76 -0.87
N ASN A 99 -4.12 1.49 -1.26
CA ASN A 99 -3.49 1.03 -2.49
C ASN A 99 -4.53 0.41 -3.41
N ASN A 100 -4.55 0.87 -4.66
CA ASN A 100 -5.30 0.18 -5.70
C ASN A 100 -4.49 -1.03 -6.23
N GLY A 101 -5.07 -2.22 -6.09
CA GLY A 101 -4.44 -3.48 -6.49
C GLY A 101 -4.79 -3.90 -7.92
N ILE A 102 -6.09 -3.86 -8.24
CA ILE A 102 -6.66 -4.38 -9.49
C ILE A 102 -7.63 -3.34 -10.06
N VAL A 103 -7.58 -3.16 -11.38
CA VAL A 103 -8.57 -2.44 -12.16
C VAL A 103 -8.98 -3.34 -13.32
N GLU A 104 -10.28 -3.52 -13.49
CA GLU A 104 -10.88 -4.33 -14.53
C GLU A 104 -12.06 -3.55 -15.10
N ILE A 105 -11.93 -3.08 -16.33
CA ILE A 105 -12.95 -2.29 -17.02
C ILE A 105 -13.08 -2.86 -18.43
N ASN A 106 -14.24 -3.40 -18.75
CA ASN A 106 -14.62 -3.90 -20.06
C ASN A 106 -16.14 -3.77 -20.24
N ALA A 107 -16.68 -4.26 -21.37
CA ALA A 107 -18.10 -4.17 -21.69
C ALA A 107 -19.03 -4.82 -20.65
N GLU A 108 -18.56 -5.83 -19.92
CA GLU A 108 -19.36 -6.59 -18.97
C GLU A 108 -19.20 -6.09 -17.52
N LYS A 109 -18.04 -5.52 -17.19
CA LYS A 109 -17.64 -5.29 -15.80
C LYS A 109 -16.77 -4.06 -15.63
N THR A 110 -17.08 -3.28 -14.60
CA THR A 110 -16.26 -2.19 -14.08
C THR A 110 -15.98 -2.44 -12.61
N ARG A 111 -14.71 -2.67 -12.27
CA ARG A 111 -14.28 -3.02 -10.91
C ARG A 111 -12.91 -2.44 -10.58
N LEU A 112 -12.82 -1.87 -9.39
CA LEU A 112 -11.57 -1.42 -8.78
C LEU A 112 -11.45 -2.05 -7.40
N THR A 113 -10.28 -2.60 -7.07
CA THR A 113 -10.00 -3.13 -5.73
C THR A 113 -9.12 -2.18 -4.92
N LEU A 114 -9.46 -2.03 -3.65
CA LEU A 114 -8.72 -1.22 -2.69
C LEU A 114 -8.19 -2.12 -1.59
N ASN A 115 -6.88 -2.01 -1.32
CA ASN A 115 -6.24 -2.55 -0.14
C ASN A 115 -6.01 -1.39 0.83
N MET A 116 -6.77 -1.38 1.92
CA MET A 116 -6.76 -0.29 2.91
C MET A 116 -6.07 -0.76 4.19
N ARG A 117 -5.07 -0.01 4.66
CA ARG A 117 -4.42 -0.20 5.96
C ARG A 117 -4.95 0.88 6.90
N VAL A 118 -5.85 0.48 7.78
CA VAL A 118 -6.58 1.37 8.68
C VAL A 118 -5.80 1.50 10.00
N PRO A 119 -5.66 2.71 10.58
CA PRO A 119 -5.02 2.88 11.88
C PRO A 119 -5.79 2.13 12.98
N ILE A 120 -5.09 1.66 14.02
CA ILE A 120 -5.62 0.68 14.98
C ILE A 120 -6.84 1.16 15.79
N SER A 121 -6.95 2.47 16.02
CA SER A 121 -8.04 3.08 16.77
C SER A 121 -9.38 3.07 16.03
N TYR A 122 -9.38 2.79 14.72
CA TYR A 122 -10.58 2.78 13.89
C TYR A 122 -11.07 1.36 13.62
N HIS A 123 -12.35 1.24 13.27
CA HIS A 123 -13.04 0.00 12.99
C HIS A 123 -13.59 0.00 11.56
N LEU A 124 -14.00 -1.17 11.08
CA LEU A 124 -14.49 -1.33 9.70
C LEU A 124 -15.61 -0.33 9.37
N LYS A 125 -16.52 -0.08 10.32
CA LYS A 125 -17.65 0.86 10.14
C LYS A 125 -17.20 2.31 9.93
N ASP A 126 -16.08 2.71 10.53
CA ASP A 126 -15.53 4.07 10.40
C ASP A 126 -14.99 4.33 8.99
N VAL A 127 -14.73 3.27 8.22
CA VAL A 127 -14.35 3.33 6.81
C VAL A 127 -15.53 3.05 5.89
N GLU A 128 -16.30 2.01 6.19
CA GLU A 128 -17.39 1.52 5.35
C GLU A 128 -18.47 2.57 5.12
N ALA A 129 -18.97 3.22 6.18
CA ALA A 129 -20.07 4.17 6.06
C ALA A 129 -19.69 5.43 5.26
N PRO A 130 -18.58 6.14 5.55
CA PRO A 130 -18.18 7.31 4.78
C PRO A 130 -17.83 6.96 3.32
N LEU A 131 -17.15 5.83 3.10
CA LEU A 131 -16.79 5.41 1.73
C LEU A 131 -18.01 5.03 0.91
N THR A 132 -18.99 4.34 1.49
CA THR A 132 -20.26 4.01 0.82
C THR A 132 -21.03 5.26 0.44
N ALA A 133 -21.10 6.24 1.35
CA ALA A 133 -21.75 7.51 1.10
C ALA A 133 -21.06 8.30 -0.03
N GLU A 134 -19.73 8.31 -0.08
CA GLU A 134 -18.99 8.99 -1.15
C GLU A 134 -19.15 8.26 -2.49
N LEU A 135 -19.02 6.93 -2.52
CA LEU A 135 -19.16 6.12 -3.74
C LEU A 135 -20.55 6.27 -4.37
N SER A 136 -21.60 6.40 -3.55
CA SER A 136 -22.98 6.58 -4.02
C SER A 136 -23.16 7.83 -4.88
N LYS A 137 -22.36 8.89 -4.65
CA LYS A 137 -22.35 10.12 -5.47
C LYS A 137 -21.87 9.88 -6.90
N TYR A 138 -21.18 8.77 -7.13
CA TYR A 138 -20.68 8.32 -8.44
C TYR A 138 -21.43 7.09 -8.94
N HIS A 139 -22.57 6.71 -8.34
CA HIS A 139 -23.28 5.48 -8.67
C HIS A 139 -22.40 4.21 -8.56
N LEU A 140 -21.37 4.25 -7.70
CA LEU A 140 -20.50 3.12 -7.42
C LEU A 140 -20.95 2.42 -6.13
N GLN A 141 -20.69 1.12 -6.03
CA GLN A 141 -21.02 0.30 -4.88
C GLN A 141 -19.77 -0.24 -4.20
N LEU A 142 -19.79 -0.26 -2.86
CA LEU A 142 -18.74 -0.88 -2.05
C LEU A 142 -19.04 -2.37 -1.83
N ALA A 143 -18.05 -3.22 -2.06
CA ALA A 143 -18.11 -4.63 -1.71
C ALA A 143 -16.90 -5.00 -0.82
N ILE A 144 -17.17 -5.47 0.40
CA ILE A 144 -16.12 -5.88 1.34
C ILE A 144 -15.72 -7.33 1.03
N ILE A 145 -14.54 -7.50 0.44
CA ILE A 145 -14.01 -8.84 0.09
C ILE A 145 -13.42 -9.54 1.32
N SER A 146 -12.70 -8.80 2.16
CA SER A 146 -12.11 -9.32 3.39
C SER A 146 -11.74 -8.19 4.34
N SER A 147 -11.81 -8.44 5.65
CA SER A 147 -11.26 -7.55 6.68
C SER A 147 -10.48 -8.38 7.70
N LYS A 148 -9.38 -7.81 8.21
CA LYS A 148 -8.56 -8.45 9.25
C LYS A 148 -8.35 -7.45 10.37
N LYS A 149 -8.53 -7.89 11.61
CA LYS A 149 -8.26 -7.06 12.78
C LYS A 149 -6.76 -6.70 12.84
N PRO A 150 -6.41 -5.50 13.33
CA PRO A 150 -5.04 -5.16 13.65
C PRO A 150 -4.52 -6.04 14.80
N ILE A 151 -3.20 -6.14 14.92
CA ILE A 151 -2.54 -6.73 16.08
C ILE A 151 -1.61 -5.66 16.66
N HIS A 152 -1.58 -5.56 17.98
CA HIS A 152 -0.73 -4.62 18.70
C HIS A 152 -0.27 -5.25 20.00
N MET A 153 1.01 -5.04 20.31
CA MET A 153 1.61 -5.49 21.56
C MET A 153 2.05 -4.27 22.37
N PRO A 154 1.81 -4.25 23.70
CA PRO A 154 2.31 -3.19 24.56
C PRO A 154 3.83 -3.04 24.44
N LEU A 155 4.27 -1.80 24.23
CA LEU A 155 5.70 -1.47 24.07
C LEU A 155 6.52 -1.78 25.32
N ASP A 156 5.86 -1.81 26.48
CA ASP A 156 6.46 -2.09 27.78
C ASP A 156 6.52 -3.58 28.12
N SER A 157 5.98 -4.45 27.26
CA SER A 157 6.00 -5.90 27.49
C SER A 157 7.43 -6.44 27.56
N PRO A 158 7.71 -7.43 28.44
CA PRO A 158 9.05 -8.01 28.56
C PRO A 158 9.60 -8.53 27.23
N MET A 159 8.76 -9.17 26.42
CA MET A 159 9.12 -9.66 25.09
C MET A 159 9.63 -8.52 24.19
N ILE A 160 8.88 -7.42 24.06
CA ILE A 160 9.27 -6.29 23.21
C ILE A 160 10.56 -5.64 23.72
N LYS A 161 10.68 -5.42 25.04
CA LYS A 161 11.90 -4.85 25.62
C LYS A 161 13.13 -5.71 25.33
N ASN A 162 13.03 -7.03 25.48
CA ASN A 162 14.13 -7.95 25.27
C ASN A 162 14.60 -7.96 23.80
N ILE A 163 13.68 -8.11 22.84
CA ILE A 163 14.06 -8.15 21.41
C ILE A 163 14.56 -6.80 20.92
N MET A 164 14.01 -5.69 21.44
CA MET A 164 14.50 -4.34 21.11
C MET A 164 15.89 -4.11 21.69
N GLN A 165 16.19 -4.58 22.90
CA GLN A 165 17.54 -4.48 23.45
C GLN A 165 18.55 -5.20 22.55
N VAL A 166 18.25 -6.44 22.14
CA VAL A 166 19.10 -7.20 21.21
C VAL A 166 19.28 -6.47 19.88
N TYR A 167 18.20 -5.91 19.31
CA TYR A 167 18.29 -5.14 18.07
C TYR A 167 19.27 -3.97 18.22
N ARG A 168 19.14 -3.18 19.29
CA ARG A 168 20.01 -2.01 19.54
C ARG A 168 21.45 -2.41 19.79
N ASP A 169 21.68 -3.50 20.52
CA ASP A 169 23.03 -3.98 20.82
C ASP A 169 23.76 -4.49 19.58
N VAL A 170 23.05 -5.14 18.64
CA VAL A 170 23.66 -5.65 17.40
C VAL A 170 23.80 -4.56 16.34
N THR A 171 22.82 -3.67 16.23
CA THR A 171 22.84 -2.63 15.18
C THR A 171 23.63 -1.38 15.59
N GLY A 172 23.78 -1.12 16.88
CA GLY A 172 24.29 0.14 17.43
C GLY A 172 23.30 1.31 17.36
N ASP A 173 22.09 1.08 16.83
CA ASP A 173 21.04 2.09 16.74
C ASP A 173 20.27 2.16 18.07
N HIS A 174 20.78 2.95 19.02
CA HIS A 174 20.16 3.11 20.33
C HIS A 174 18.83 3.88 20.31
N ASP A 175 18.55 4.61 19.22
CA ASP A 175 17.32 5.39 19.04
C ASP A 175 16.19 4.57 18.40
N ALA A 176 16.48 3.36 17.92
CA ALA A 176 15.50 2.46 17.34
C ALA A 176 14.28 2.24 18.24
N LYS A 177 13.08 2.35 17.67
CA LYS A 177 11.80 2.12 18.34
C LYS A 177 10.99 1.06 17.59
N PRO A 178 10.13 0.29 18.28
CA PRO A 178 9.12 -0.51 17.60
C PRO A 178 8.29 0.37 16.67
N VAL A 179 8.04 -0.13 15.47
CA VAL A 179 7.28 0.59 14.45
C VAL A 179 5.98 -0.15 14.15
N ALA A 180 4.89 0.60 14.03
CA ALA A 180 3.67 0.08 13.42
C ALA A 180 3.84 0.12 11.90
N ILE A 181 3.61 -1.01 11.23
CA ILE A 181 3.69 -1.10 9.78
C ILE A 181 2.38 -1.61 9.21
N GLY A 182 2.03 -1.10 8.02
CA GLY A 182 0.87 -1.55 7.28
C GLY A 182 1.03 -2.96 6.69
N GLY A 183 2.24 -3.53 6.66
CA GLY A 183 2.53 -4.87 6.12
C GLY A 183 1.70 -5.98 6.76
N GLY A 184 1.33 -6.99 5.98
CA GLY A 184 0.69 -8.20 6.51
C GLY A 184 1.74 -9.24 6.85
N THR A 185 1.67 -9.85 8.03
CA THR A 185 2.60 -10.91 8.44
C THR A 185 1.86 -12.02 9.19
N TYR A 186 2.55 -13.14 9.44
CA TYR A 186 2.02 -14.24 10.24
C TYR A 186 1.74 -13.87 11.70
N ALA A 187 2.22 -12.72 12.19
CA ALA A 187 1.92 -12.26 13.54
C ALA A 187 0.41 -12.17 13.80
N LYS A 188 -0.40 -11.92 12.75
CA LYS A 188 -1.87 -11.87 12.87
C LYS A 188 -2.54 -13.23 13.05
N ALA A 189 -1.80 -14.34 12.96
CA ALA A 189 -2.36 -15.69 13.05
C ALA A 189 -2.65 -16.12 14.51
N MET A 190 -1.99 -15.51 15.49
CA MET A 190 -2.16 -15.87 16.91
C MET A 190 -1.93 -14.64 17.82
N PRO A 191 -2.53 -14.61 19.03
CA PRO A 191 -2.27 -13.55 20.00
C PRO A 191 -0.81 -13.57 20.47
N ASN A 192 -0.34 -12.45 21.02
CA ASN A 192 1.01 -12.29 21.58
C ASN A 192 2.16 -12.55 20.58
N CYS A 193 1.90 -12.39 19.29
CA CYS A 193 2.91 -12.54 18.24
C CYS A 193 3.23 -11.18 17.62
N VAL A 194 4.50 -10.97 17.26
CA VAL A 194 4.99 -9.74 16.64
C VAL A 194 5.86 -10.06 15.45
N THR A 195 5.98 -9.09 14.55
CA THR A 195 6.99 -9.15 13.48
C THR A 195 8.26 -8.52 14.01
N PHE A 196 9.41 -9.17 13.80
CA PHE A 196 10.70 -8.68 14.25
C PHE A 196 11.75 -8.83 13.15
N GLY A 197 12.34 -7.71 12.73
CA GLY A 197 13.10 -7.63 11.47
C GLY A 197 12.18 -7.73 10.24
N ALA A 198 12.67 -8.07 9.05
CA ALA A 198 14.06 -8.28 8.64
C ALA A 198 14.71 -7.02 8.05
N GLU A 199 13.91 -6.02 7.70
CA GLU A 199 14.38 -4.81 7.02
C GLU A 199 15.01 -3.83 8.02
N PHE A 200 16.20 -3.32 7.69
CA PHE A 200 16.89 -2.32 8.51
C PHE A 200 16.60 -0.88 8.06
N ASP A 201 16.49 -0.67 6.74
CA ASP A 201 16.04 0.61 6.18
C ASP A 201 14.88 0.36 5.20
N ILE A 202 13.68 0.70 5.66
CA ILE A 202 12.49 0.56 4.84
C ILE A 202 12.56 1.42 3.57
N ASN A 203 13.36 2.49 3.53
CA ASN A 203 13.54 3.34 2.35
C ASN A 203 14.33 2.68 1.23
N GLU A 204 15.23 1.76 1.59
CA GLU A 204 16.01 0.95 0.64
C GLU A 204 15.35 -0.40 0.32
N SER A 205 14.20 -0.71 0.93
CA SER A 205 13.51 -1.98 0.76
C SER A 205 13.16 -2.26 -0.70
N THR A 206 13.52 -3.44 -1.16
CA THR A 206 13.22 -3.94 -2.52
C THR A 206 12.06 -4.93 -2.56
N MET A 207 11.37 -5.13 -1.42
CA MET A 207 10.23 -6.06 -1.32
C MET A 207 9.14 -5.74 -2.34
N TYR A 208 8.72 -6.75 -3.11
CA TYR A 208 7.73 -6.63 -4.19
C TYR A 208 8.12 -5.68 -5.35
N ALA A 209 9.41 -5.35 -5.47
CA ALA A 209 9.97 -4.65 -6.62
C ALA A 209 10.64 -5.63 -7.60
N TYR A 210 10.96 -5.17 -8.81
CA TYR A 210 11.78 -5.94 -9.73
C TYR A 210 13.20 -6.11 -9.17
N ASN A 211 13.79 -7.29 -9.38
CA ASN A 211 15.12 -7.65 -8.88
C ASN A 211 15.24 -7.53 -7.35
N GLU A 212 14.23 -7.99 -6.61
CA GLU A 212 14.24 -8.06 -5.14
C GLU A 212 15.51 -8.79 -4.64
N TYR A 213 16.19 -8.18 -3.67
CA TYR A 213 17.42 -8.68 -3.09
C TYR A 213 17.54 -8.32 -1.61
N VAL A 214 18.45 -9.01 -0.92
CA VAL A 214 18.88 -8.68 0.45
C VAL A 214 20.40 -8.58 0.48
N LYS A 215 20.94 -7.60 1.21
CA LYS A 215 22.39 -7.46 1.37
C LYS A 215 22.91 -8.61 2.23
N ILE A 216 24.04 -9.21 1.86
CA ILE A 216 24.66 -10.27 2.66
C ILE A 216 25.02 -9.79 4.08
N SER A 217 25.43 -8.53 4.23
CA SER A 217 25.66 -7.91 5.54
C SER A 217 24.41 -7.89 6.41
N ASP A 218 23.25 -7.66 5.79
CA ASP A 218 21.98 -7.59 6.52
C ASP A 218 21.57 -8.99 6.94
N LEU A 219 21.75 -10.01 6.09
CA LEU A 219 21.55 -11.41 6.47
C LEU A 219 22.44 -11.83 7.67
N GLN A 220 23.71 -11.42 7.69
CA GLN A 220 24.61 -11.71 8.80
C GLN A 220 24.15 -11.03 10.10
N LYS A 221 23.73 -9.76 10.03
CA LYS A 221 23.17 -9.05 11.19
C LYS A 221 21.86 -9.67 11.67
N MET A 222 20.97 -10.06 10.75
CA MET A 222 19.71 -10.77 11.09
C MET A 222 20.02 -12.06 11.84
N LEU A 223 20.97 -12.85 11.36
CA LEU A 223 21.38 -14.09 12.03
C LEU A 223 21.84 -13.82 13.46
N GLU A 224 22.71 -12.82 13.66
CA GLU A 224 23.19 -12.45 15.00
C GLU A 224 22.04 -11.99 15.91
N ILE A 225 21.14 -11.14 15.41
CA ILE A 225 19.95 -10.68 16.14
C ILE A 225 19.09 -11.86 16.56
N TYR A 226 18.75 -12.77 15.64
CA TYR A 226 17.88 -13.89 15.94
C TYR A 226 18.52 -14.90 16.89
N THR A 227 19.82 -15.20 16.73
CA THR A 227 20.56 -16.07 17.65
C THR A 227 20.60 -15.52 19.07
N LYS A 228 20.70 -14.20 19.25
CA LYS A 228 20.67 -13.54 20.57
C LYS A 228 19.26 -13.38 21.14
N ALA A 229 18.26 -13.13 20.29
CA ALA A 229 16.89 -12.88 20.71
C ALA A 229 16.14 -14.15 21.14
N ILE A 230 16.27 -15.25 20.38
CA ILE A 230 15.51 -16.49 20.64
C ILE A 230 15.69 -17.02 22.07
N PRO A 231 16.92 -17.12 22.63
CA PRO A 231 17.10 -17.57 24.01
C PRO A 231 16.29 -16.76 25.04
N LEU A 232 16.26 -15.43 24.90
CA LEU A 232 15.53 -14.51 25.79
C LEU A 232 14.01 -14.70 25.75
N LEU A 233 13.50 -15.35 24.71
CA LEU A 233 12.07 -15.65 24.53
C LEU A 233 11.69 -17.06 25.02
N THR A 234 12.68 -17.88 25.39
CA THR A 234 12.48 -19.29 25.76
C THR A 234 12.79 -19.57 27.22
N THR A 235 13.46 -18.65 27.92
CA THR A 235 13.64 -18.72 29.37
C THR A 235 12.33 -18.45 30.10
N LYS A 236 11.89 -19.44 30.89
CA LYS A 236 10.70 -19.40 31.75
C LYS A 236 10.85 -18.43 32.91
#